data_AF-A0A0D2N7F1-F1
#
_entry.id   AF-A0A0D2N7F1-F1
#
_cell.length_a   1.000
_cell.length_b   1.000
_cell.length_c   1.000
_cell.angle_alpha   90.00
_cell.angle_beta   90.00
_cell.angle_gamma   90.00
#
_symmetry.space_group_name_H-M   'P 1'
#
loop_
_entity.id
_entity.type
_entity.pdbx_description
1 polymer ?
#
loop_
_entity_poly.entity_id
_entity_poly.type
_entity_poly.pdbx_seq_one_letter_code
_entity_poly.pdbx_strand_id
1 'polypeptide(L)'
;MGSGKGATSSAQQMESSVQDLRERYRLELENLTLTTQPVKTLRFFLLAILQYIKRSASYLLAKGGWLMLSSTLIAVLGILLVTIEGPHEKHVEEVSQYVRFGLWWIALGVASSIGLGSGLHTFVLYLGPHIALFTIKAMQCGRIDLKSAPYDTIQLKRVPSWLDKPCREFGPPLFSSSHGSRVPISSILPQVQIEAILWGLGTALGELPPYFISRAASVSGRKIEAMEELDHSSSEDNGFIATHLKQIEHWLLSHSQHMNFFTILLLASIPNPLFDLAGIMCGQFGIPFWKFFLATLIGKAIIKTHIQVCK
;
A
#
# COMPACT_ATOMS: atom_id res chain seq x y z
N MET A 1 11.46 18.62 -63.80
CA MET A 1 10.78 18.20 -62.55
C MET A 1 11.61 17.11 -61.89
N GLY A 2 12.45 17.44 -60.89
CA GLY A 2 13.36 16.45 -60.26
C GLY A 2 13.62 16.69 -58.77
N SER A 3 12.85 17.55 -58.12
CA SER A 3 13.16 18.05 -56.76
C SER A 3 12.50 17.26 -55.60
N GLY A 4 11.89 16.09 -55.87
CA GLY A 4 11.05 15.37 -54.90
C GLY A 4 11.66 14.14 -54.23
N LYS A 5 12.77 13.58 -54.76
CA LYS A 5 13.35 12.30 -54.26
C LYS A 5 14.37 12.46 -53.13
N GLY A 6 15.04 13.63 -53.02
CA GLY A 6 16.04 13.87 -51.98
C GLY A 6 15.44 14.11 -50.59
N ALA A 7 14.27 14.75 -50.53
CA ALA A 7 13.59 15.07 -49.26
C ALA A 7 13.04 13.80 -48.57
N THR A 8 12.54 12.83 -49.33
CA THR A 8 12.01 11.56 -48.82
C THR A 8 13.10 10.65 -48.28
N SER A 9 14.26 10.57 -48.96
CA SER A 9 15.42 9.80 -48.50
C SER A 9 16.03 10.38 -47.21
N SER A 10 16.11 11.71 -47.09
CA SER A 10 16.61 12.36 -45.87
C SER A 10 15.66 12.20 -44.67
N ALA A 11 14.34 12.20 -44.91
CA ALA A 11 13.35 11.98 -43.85
C ALA A 11 13.40 10.52 -43.33
N GLN A 12 13.51 9.54 -44.23
CA GLN A 12 13.63 8.12 -43.86
C GLN A 12 14.93 7.82 -43.10
N GLN A 13 16.03 8.47 -43.47
CA GLN A 13 17.32 8.31 -42.79
C GLN A 13 17.34 8.98 -41.41
N MET A 14 16.60 10.08 -41.24
CA MET A 14 16.40 10.72 -39.94
C MET A 14 15.53 9.84 -39.03
N GLU A 15 14.45 9.25 -39.56
CA GLU A 15 13.57 8.34 -38.80
C GLU A 15 14.31 7.08 -38.33
N SER A 16 15.12 6.46 -39.20
CA SER A 16 15.92 5.28 -38.81
C SER A 16 16.97 5.59 -37.75
N SER A 17 17.62 6.76 -37.86
CA SER A 17 18.61 7.21 -36.87
C SER A 17 17.97 7.50 -35.51
N VAL A 18 16.77 8.09 -35.50
CA VAL A 18 16.00 8.34 -34.27
C VAL A 18 15.52 7.03 -33.64
N GLN A 19 15.15 6.04 -34.45
CA GLN A 19 14.77 4.70 -33.97
C GLN A 19 15.97 3.98 -33.34
N ASP A 20 17.13 3.96 -33.99
CA ASP A 20 18.36 3.35 -33.45
C ASP A 20 18.80 4.03 -32.15
N LEU A 21 18.75 5.38 -32.09
CA LEU A 21 19.04 6.10 -30.85
C LEU A 21 18.06 5.69 -29.72
N ARG A 22 16.78 5.54 -30.05
CA ARG A 22 15.73 5.16 -29.09
C ARG A 22 15.90 3.72 -28.59
N GLU A 23 16.33 2.80 -29.45
CA GLU A 23 16.67 1.42 -29.07
C GLU A 23 17.89 1.37 -28.15
N ARG A 24 18.96 2.12 -28.45
CA ARG A 24 20.14 2.19 -27.57
C ARG A 24 19.79 2.77 -26.20
N TYR A 25 18.99 3.85 -26.16
CA TYR A 25 18.48 4.40 -24.90
C TYR A 25 17.61 3.39 -24.13
N ARG A 26 16.84 2.54 -24.83
CA ARG A 26 16.02 1.49 -24.21
C ARG A 26 16.92 0.43 -23.57
N LEU A 27 17.94 -0.04 -24.28
CA LEU A 27 18.91 -1.00 -23.77
C LEU A 27 19.70 -0.47 -22.57
N GLU A 28 20.08 0.82 -22.58
CA GLU A 28 20.71 1.46 -21.43
C GLU A 28 19.78 1.53 -20.20
N LEU A 29 18.49 1.79 -20.40
CA LEU A 29 17.48 1.78 -19.33
C LEU A 29 17.23 0.38 -18.76
N GLU A 30 17.18 -0.65 -19.61
CA GLU A 30 17.03 -2.04 -19.18
C GLU A 30 18.26 -2.50 -18.38
N ASN A 31 19.45 -2.00 -18.72
CA ASN A 31 20.69 -2.31 -18.03
C ASN A 31 20.94 -1.45 -16.77
N LEU A 32 20.05 -0.49 -16.46
CA LEU A 32 20.08 0.34 -15.25
C LEU A 32 19.31 -0.35 -14.11
N THR A 33 19.87 -1.44 -13.59
CA THR A 33 19.33 -2.10 -12.39
C THR A 33 20.21 -1.83 -11.17
N LEU A 34 19.67 -2.02 -9.98
CA LEU A 34 20.44 -1.96 -8.73
C LEU A 34 21.52 -3.05 -8.67
N THR A 35 21.32 -4.16 -9.38
CA THR A 35 22.23 -5.31 -9.42
C THR A 35 23.35 -5.14 -10.46
N THR A 36 23.09 -4.53 -11.61
CA THR A 36 24.09 -4.32 -12.66
C THR A 36 24.95 -3.08 -12.44
N GLN A 37 24.34 -1.94 -12.07
CA GLN A 37 25.03 -0.64 -11.99
C GLN A 37 24.58 0.20 -10.78
N PRO A 38 24.83 -0.23 -9.53
CA PRO A 38 24.24 0.37 -8.32
C PRO A 38 24.51 1.88 -8.18
N VAL A 39 25.74 2.34 -8.45
CA VAL A 39 26.13 3.74 -8.28
C VAL A 39 25.46 4.66 -9.31
N LYS A 40 25.38 4.22 -10.57
CA LYS A 40 24.75 5.00 -11.64
C LYS A 40 23.23 5.06 -11.44
N THR A 41 22.61 3.92 -11.12
CA THR A 41 21.19 3.82 -10.80
C THR A 41 20.82 4.72 -9.62
N LEU A 42 21.60 4.70 -8.54
CA LEU A 42 21.37 5.58 -7.38
C LEU A 42 21.54 7.07 -7.72
N ARG A 43 22.56 7.43 -8.52
CA ARG A 43 22.78 8.81 -8.95
C ARG A 43 21.61 9.33 -9.79
N PHE A 44 21.13 8.56 -10.76
CA PHE A 44 19.99 8.94 -11.58
C PHE A 44 18.69 9.02 -10.77
N PHE A 45 18.49 8.09 -9.83
CA PHE A 45 17.36 8.14 -8.91
C PHE A 45 17.35 9.41 -8.06
N LEU A 46 18.50 9.79 -7.48
CA LEU A 46 18.64 11.04 -6.71
C LEU A 46 18.38 12.29 -7.56
N LEU A 47 18.92 12.33 -8.79
CA LEU A 47 18.68 13.43 -9.73
C LEU A 47 17.20 13.53 -10.11
N ALA A 48 16.54 12.40 -10.35
CA ALA A 48 15.10 12.36 -10.64
C ALA A 48 14.28 12.88 -9.46
N ILE A 49 14.60 12.46 -8.23
CA ILE A 49 13.95 12.97 -7.01
C ILE A 49 14.13 14.49 -6.92
N LEU A 50 15.35 14.99 -7.06
CA LEU A 50 15.62 16.43 -6.99
C LEU A 50 14.87 17.21 -8.07
N GLN A 51 14.80 16.67 -9.28
CA GLN A 51 14.07 17.30 -10.38
C GLN A 51 12.57 17.32 -10.14
N TYR A 52 12.00 16.24 -9.61
CA TYR A 52 10.59 16.18 -9.21
C TYR A 52 10.29 17.14 -8.06
N ILE A 53 11.14 17.21 -7.03
CA ILE A 53 11.00 18.18 -5.93
C ILE A 53 11.03 19.61 -6.49
N LYS A 54 12.01 19.92 -7.35
CA LYS A 54 12.12 21.25 -7.97
C LYS A 54 10.90 21.60 -8.82
N ARG A 55 10.40 20.64 -9.61
CA ARG A 55 9.21 20.82 -10.45
C ARG A 55 7.96 21.04 -9.58
N SER A 56 7.76 20.23 -8.55
CA SER A 56 6.68 20.39 -7.59
C SER A 56 6.75 21.72 -6.84
N ALA A 57 7.94 22.13 -6.38
CA ALA A 57 8.15 23.42 -5.75
C ALA A 57 7.84 24.59 -6.71
N SER A 58 8.30 24.52 -7.97
CA SER A 58 7.99 25.52 -8.98
C SER A 58 6.50 25.58 -9.33
N TYR A 59 5.80 24.44 -9.34
CA TYR A 59 4.36 24.38 -9.58
C TYR A 59 3.57 25.00 -8.41
N LEU A 60 3.96 24.68 -7.18
CA LEU A 60 3.40 25.29 -5.96
C LEU A 60 3.67 26.79 -5.91
N LEU A 61 4.86 27.24 -6.30
CA LEU A 61 5.20 28.66 -6.38
C LEU A 61 4.42 29.38 -7.50
N ALA A 62 4.26 28.76 -8.67
CA ALA A 62 3.62 29.38 -9.83
C ALA A 62 2.09 29.44 -9.75
N LYS A 63 1.43 28.41 -9.17
CA LYS A 63 -0.05 28.37 -9.03
C LYS A 63 -0.54 28.64 -7.61
N GLY A 64 0.33 28.64 -6.61
CA GLY A 64 -0.05 28.43 -5.23
C GLY A 64 0.54 29.43 -4.25
N GLY A 65 0.71 30.71 -4.61
CA GLY A 65 1.09 31.74 -3.62
C GLY A 65 0.21 31.68 -2.35
N TRP A 66 -1.11 31.52 -2.52
CA TRP A 66 -2.06 31.33 -1.41
C TRP A 66 -1.91 29.97 -0.70
N LEU A 67 -1.65 28.89 -1.45
CA LEU A 67 -1.45 27.54 -0.89
C LEU A 67 -0.12 27.40 -0.14
N MET A 68 0.94 28.06 -0.60
CA MET A 68 2.22 28.15 0.09
C MET A 68 2.09 29.03 1.32
N LEU A 69 1.39 30.17 1.24
CA LEU A 69 1.15 31.02 2.39
C LEU A 69 0.31 30.29 3.46
N SER A 70 -0.75 29.57 3.06
CA SER A 70 -1.56 28.80 4.01
C SER A 70 -0.79 27.61 4.59
N SER A 71 -0.03 26.87 3.78
CA SER A 71 0.81 25.76 4.25
C SER A 71 1.92 26.22 5.20
N THR A 72 2.60 27.33 4.88
CA THR A 72 3.63 27.90 5.76
C THR A 72 3.03 28.48 7.03
N LEU A 73 1.86 29.11 6.97
CA LEU A 73 1.14 29.59 8.16
C LEU A 73 0.72 28.42 9.07
N ILE A 74 0.20 27.33 8.50
CA ILE A 74 -0.15 26.12 9.25
C ILE A 74 1.09 25.47 9.86
N ALA A 75 2.20 25.42 9.13
CA ALA A 75 3.45 24.86 9.64
C ALA A 75 4.02 25.72 10.78
N VAL A 76 4.04 27.05 10.62
CA VAL A 76 4.48 27.99 11.67
C VAL A 76 3.57 27.92 12.88
N LEU A 77 2.25 27.86 12.69
CA LEU A 77 1.28 27.69 13.78
C LEU A 77 1.45 26.35 14.49
N GLY A 78 1.70 25.27 13.74
CA GLY A 78 1.99 23.94 14.28
C GLY A 78 3.29 23.90 15.09
N ILE A 79 4.35 24.53 14.59
CA ILE A 79 5.62 24.66 15.32
C ILE A 79 5.41 25.49 16.59
N LEU A 80 4.68 26.61 16.49
CA LEU A 80 4.37 27.49 17.62
C LEU A 80 3.58 26.73 18.71
N LEU A 81 2.57 25.96 18.32
CA LEU A 81 1.76 25.11 19.20
C LEU A 81 2.57 24.01 19.89
N VAL A 82 3.65 23.53 19.28
CA VAL A 82 4.55 22.51 19.86
C VAL A 82 5.60 23.15 20.76
N THR A 83 6.03 24.38 20.48
CA THR A 83 7.11 25.06 21.22
C THR A 83 6.65 25.87 22.43
N ILE A 84 5.38 26.29 22.46
CA ILE A 84 4.84 27.05 23.59
C ILE A 84 4.34 26.07 24.65
N GLU A 85 5.00 26.06 25.81
CA GLU A 85 4.54 25.36 27.01
C GLU A 85 3.20 25.97 27.47
N GLY A 86 2.15 25.15 27.51
CA GLY A 86 0.80 25.62 27.83
C GLY A 86 -0.17 24.47 28.07
N PRO A 87 -1.45 24.75 28.42
CA PRO A 87 -2.45 23.73 28.70
C PRO A 87 -2.77 22.81 27.51
N HIS A 88 -2.29 23.16 26.31
CA HIS A 88 -2.39 22.37 25.09
C HIS A 88 -1.39 21.20 25.02
N GLU A 89 -0.36 21.17 25.87
CA GLU A 89 0.67 20.13 25.87
C GLU A 89 0.06 18.72 25.99
N LYS A 90 -0.94 18.53 26.86
CA LYS A 90 -1.67 17.25 26.99
C LYS A 90 -2.35 16.81 25.69
N HIS A 91 -2.95 17.75 24.97
CA HIS A 91 -3.64 17.46 23.70
C HIS A 91 -2.63 17.17 22.58
N VAL A 92 -1.50 17.90 22.56
CA VAL A 92 -0.41 17.67 21.60
C VAL A 92 0.22 16.29 21.83
N GLU A 93 0.47 15.92 23.09
CA GLU A 93 1.00 14.60 23.45
C GLU A 93 0.02 13.48 23.05
N GLU A 94 -1.27 13.65 23.33
CA GLU A 94 -2.30 12.68 22.93
C GLU A 94 -2.35 12.51 21.39
N VAL A 95 -2.35 13.61 20.62
CA VAL A 95 -2.30 13.56 19.15
C VAL A 95 -1.02 12.86 18.68
N SER A 96 0.12 13.16 19.29
CA SER A 96 1.40 12.51 18.96
C SER A 96 1.34 10.99 19.17
N GLN A 97 0.68 10.53 20.24
CA GLN A 97 0.46 9.11 20.51
C GLN A 97 -0.43 8.44 19.45
N TYR A 98 -1.52 9.11 19.02
CA TYR A 98 -2.36 8.64 17.91
C TYR A 98 -1.61 8.59 16.58
N VAL A 99 -0.79 9.61 16.26
CA VAL A 99 0.01 9.64 15.04
C VAL A 99 1.02 8.50 15.04
N ARG A 100 1.74 8.29 16.14
CA ARG A 100 2.69 7.18 16.28
C ARG A 100 2.00 5.82 16.17
N PHE A 101 0.82 5.66 16.75
CA PHE A 101 -0.01 4.46 16.63
C PHE A 101 -0.39 4.19 15.17
N GLY A 102 -0.90 5.20 14.47
CA GLY A 102 -1.25 5.10 13.05
C GLY A 102 -0.04 4.74 12.19
N LEU A 103 1.06 5.48 12.35
CA LEU A 103 2.31 5.25 11.62
C LEU A 103 2.86 3.85 11.86
N TRP A 104 2.82 3.35 13.09
CA TRP A 104 3.31 2.02 13.43
C TRP A 104 2.56 0.92 12.65
N TRP A 105 1.24 0.91 12.71
CA TRP A 105 0.43 -0.11 12.04
C TRP A 105 0.43 0.03 10.52
N ILE A 106 0.40 1.27 10.00
CA ILE A 106 0.51 1.52 8.57
C ILE A 106 1.90 1.07 8.06
N ALA A 107 2.99 1.40 8.77
CA ALA A 107 4.33 1.00 8.36
C ALA A 107 4.52 -0.52 8.38
N LEU A 108 3.99 -1.21 9.40
CA LEU A 108 3.95 -2.68 9.44
C LEU A 108 3.15 -3.25 8.25
N GLY A 109 2.04 -2.62 7.91
CA GLY A 109 1.24 -2.97 6.73
C GLY A 109 2.00 -2.78 5.42
N VAL A 110 2.73 -1.66 5.24
CA VAL A 110 3.54 -1.45 4.04
C VAL A 110 4.68 -2.45 3.96
N ALA A 111 5.38 -2.72 5.07
CA ALA A 111 6.44 -3.72 5.15
C ALA A 111 5.94 -5.13 4.79
N SER A 112 4.66 -5.40 5.09
CA SER A 112 3.93 -6.62 4.71
C SER A 112 3.96 -6.90 3.21
N SER A 113 3.89 -5.84 2.39
CA SER A 113 3.79 -5.94 0.94
C SER A 113 5.16 -6.15 0.26
N ILE A 114 6.27 -5.76 0.91
CA ILE A 114 7.61 -5.70 0.29
C ILE A 114 8.30 -7.09 0.19
N GLY A 115 7.85 -8.11 0.93
CA GLY A 115 8.56 -9.41 1.03
C GLY A 115 7.75 -10.65 0.65
N LEU A 116 7.42 -10.85 -0.64
CA LEU A 116 6.56 -11.91 -1.23
C LEU A 116 5.07 -11.56 -1.37
N GLY A 117 4.69 -10.31 -1.12
CA GLY A 117 3.33 -9.80 -1.38
C GLY A 117 2.20 -10.38 -0.52
N SER A 118 2.41 -11.44 0.26
CA SER A 118 1.35 -12.12 1.03
C SER A 118 0.88 -11.43 2.29
N GLY A 119 1.75 -10.59 2.84
CA GLY A 119 1.56 -9.99 4.13
C GLY A 119 1.36 -10.96 5.30
N LEU A 120 1.55 -12.27 5.06
CA LEU A 120 1.40 -13.28 6.09
C LEU A 120 2.46 -13.11 7.17
N HIS A 121 3.69 -12.72 6.81
CA HIS A 121 4.79 -12.60 7.75
C HIS A 121 4.54 -11.52 8.80
N THR A 122 4.17 -10.29 8.42
CA THR A 122 3.92 -9.23 9.41
C THR A 122 2.62 -9.48 10.19
N PHE A 123 1.63 -10.12 9.57
CA PHE A 123 0.44 -10.61 10.28
C PHE A 123 0.83 -11.58 11.39
N VAL A 124 1.55 -12.67 11.06
CA VAL A 124 1.94 -13.71 12.02
C VAL A 124 2.90 -13.19 13.10
N LEU A 125 3.75 -12.22 12.77
CA LEU A 125 4.76 -11.70 13.72
C LEU A 125 4.24 -10.60 14.64
N TYR A 126 3.29 -9.77 14.18
CA TYR A 126 2.87 -8.58 14.93
C TYR A 126 1.36 -8.57 15.20
N LEU A 127 0.52 -8.57 14.15
CA LEU A 127 -0.92 -8.40 14.30
C LEU A 127 -1.60 -9.61 14.97
N GLY A 128 -1.26 -10.82 14.55
CA GLY A 128 -1.76 -12.08 15.10
C GLY A 128 -1.44 -12.24 16.59
N PRO A 129 -0.17 -12.11 17.02
CA PRO A 129 0.20 -12.13 18.43
C PRO A 129 -0.51 -11.05 19.24
N HIS A 130 -0.69 -9.84 18.70
CA HIS A 130 -1.46 -8.78 19.36
C HIS A 130 -2.91 -9.20 19.63
N ILE A 131 -3.61 -9.73 18.61
CA ILE A 131 -4.99 -10.20 18.73
C ILE A 131 -5.08 -11.37 19.72
N ALA A 132 -4.14 -12.33 19.64
CA ALA A 132 -4.10 -13.50 20.50
C ALA A 132 -3.88 -13.12 21.97
N LEU A 133 -2.88 -12.26 22.26
CA LEU A 133 -2.59 -11.80 23.62
C LEU A 133 -3.75 -11.01 24.22
N PHE A 134 -4.38 -10.14 23.43
CA PHE A 134 -5.55 -9.39 23.88
C PHE A 134 -6.72 -10.32 24.19
N THR A 135 -7.01 -11.28 23.31
CA THR A 135 -8.08 -12.27 23.49
C THR A 135 -7.85 -13.13 24.72
N ILE A 136 -6.62 -13.61 24.94
CA ILE A 136 -6.26 -14.40 26.14
C ILE A 136 -6.50 -13.58 27.41
N LYS A 137 -6.06 -12.32 27.45
CA LYS A 137 -6.26 -11.44 28.61
C LYS A 137 -7.74 -11.12 28.83
N ALA A 138 -8.50 -10.87 27.77
CA ALA A 138 -9.94 -10.63 27.86
C ALA A 138 -10.69 -11.83 28.43
N MET A 139 -10.33 -13.05 28.01
CA MET A 139 -10.90 -14.29 28.53
C MET A 139 -10.50 -14.55 29.99
N GLN A 140 -9.25 -14.27 30.37
CA GLN A 140 -8.77 -14.41 31.75
C GLN A 140 -9.47 -13.45 32.72
N CYS A 141 -9.63 -12.19 32.33
CA CYS A 141 -10.24 -11.17 33.17
C CYS A 141 -11.77 -11.09 33.02
N GLY A 142 -12.37 -11.82 32.07
CA GLY A 142 -13.81 -11.83 31.82
C GLY A 142 -14.38 -10.50 31.36
N ARG A 143 -13.59 -9.70 30.64
CA ARG A 143 -13.93 -8.33 30.24
C ARG A 143 -13.14 -7.86 29.02
N ILE A 144 -13.60 -6.77 28.40
CA ILE A 144 -13.05 -6.26 27.12
C ILE A 144 -12.42 -4.86 27.23
N ASP A 145 -12.71 -4.15 28.32
CA ASP A 145 -12.23 -2.80 28.65
C ASP A 145 -10.84 -2.85 29.29
N LEU A 146 -9.89 -3.45 28.58
CA LEU A 146 -8.50 -3.60 29.02
C LEU A 146 -7.63 -2.41 28.59
N LYS A 147 -7.87 -1.86 27.40
CA LYS A 147 -7.09 -0.76 26.85
C LYS A 147 -7.43 0.54 27.57
N SER A 148 -6.41 1.28 28.03
CA SER A 148 -6.63 2.63 28.58
C SER A 148 -7.03 3.62 27.50
N ALA A 149 -6.54 3.43 26.28
CA ALA A 149 -6.84 4.23 25.10
C ALA A 149 -6.67 3.39 23.83
N PRO A 150 -7.26 3.77 22.69
CA PRO A 150 -7.14 3.02 21.44
C PRO A 150 -5.69 2.81 20.96
N TYR A 151 -4.79 3.75 21.28
CA TYR A 151 -3.36 3.67 20.92
C TYR A 151 -2.52 2.77 21.85
N ASP A 152 -3.10 2.22 22.94
CA ASP A 152 -2.42 1.34 23.90
C ASP A 152 -2.24 -0.07 23.31
N THR A 153 -1.23 -0.19 22.45
CA THR A 153 -0.96 -1.36 21.63
C THR A 153 0.50 -1.80 21.74
N ILE A 154 0.81 -2.97 21.18
CA ILE A 154 2.18 -3.48 21.09
C ILE A 154 2.93 -2.65 20.05
N GLN A 155 3.98 -1.95 20.47
CA GLN A 155 4.86 -1.17 19.58
C GLN A 155 6.30 -1.66 19.70
N LEU A 156 7.15 -1.24 18.75
CA LEU A 156 8.59 -1.47 18.83
C LEU A 156 9.14 -0.90 20.16
N LYS A 157 9.64 -1.80 21.02
CA LYS A 157 10.21 -1.50 22.34
C LYS A 157 9.24 -0.90 23.37
N ARG A 158 7.92 -1.03 23.18
CA ARG A 158 6.91 -0.63 24.18
C ARG A 158 5.89 -1.74 24.38
N VAL A 159 5.78 -2.20 25.62
CA VAL A 159 4.77 -3.15 26.06
C VAL A 159 3.47 -2.38 26.34
N PRO A 160 2.29 -2.88 25.93
CA PRO A 160 1.03 -2.22 26.21
C PRO A 160 0.69 -2.29 27.70
N SER A 161 -0.01 -1.27 28.19
CA SER A 161 -0.24 -1.13 29.64
C SER A 161 -1.10 -2.25 30.22
N TRP A 162 -1.92 -2.91 29.40
CA TRP A 162 -2.83 -3.96 29.80
C TRP A 162 -2.21 -5.37 29.89
N LEU A 163 -1.01 -5.59 29.35
CA LEU A 163 -0.44 -6.94 29.29
C LEU A 163 0.03 -7.42 30.66
N ASP A 164 0.70 -6.56 31.43
CA ASP A 164 1.30 -6.91 32.72
C ASP A 164 0.39 -6.60 33.92
N LYS A 165 -0.69 -5.82 33.72
CA LYS A 165 -1.63 -5.49 34.78
C LYS A 165 -2.44 -6.71 35.24
N PRO A 166 -2.59 -6.95 36.55
CA PRO A 166 -3.42 -8.03 37.07
C PRO A 166 -4.92 -7.73 36.88
N CYS A 167 -5.72 -8.77 36.66
CA CYS A 167 -7.17 -8.62 36.40
C CYS A 167 -7.94 -7.84 37.49
N ARG A 168 -7.43 -7.83 38.73
CA ARG A 168 -8.04 -7.13 39.87
C ARG A 168 -8.07 -5.61 39.71
N GLU A 169 -7.10 -5.04 39.01
CA GLU A 169 -6.99 -3.58 38.82
C GLU A 169 -7.99 -3.03 37.82
N PHE A 170 -8.47 -3.85 36.88
CA PHE A 170 -9.52 -3.45 35.94
C PHE A 170 -10.89 -3.40 36.63
N GLY A 171 -11.10 -4.21 37.68
CA GLY A 171 -12.37 -4.36 38.42
C GLY A 171 -13.09 -5.70 38.17
N PRO A 172 -14.40 -5.82 38.47
CA PRO A 172 -15.14 -7.07 38.35
C PRO A 172 -15.35 -7.51 36.89
N PRO A 173 -15.46 -8.82 36.61
CA PRO A 173 -15.72 -9.33 35.26
C PRO A 173 -17.12 -8.89 34.78
N LEU A 174 -17.18 -8.29 33.59
CA LEU A 174 -18.43 -7.90 32.93
C LEU A 174 -19.20 -9.11 32.40
N PHE A 175 -18.47 -10.18 32.04
CA PHE A 175 -19.02 -11.41 31.52
C PHE A 175 -18.77 -12.54 32.53
N SER A 176 -19.77 -12.80 33.36
CA SER A 176 -19.78 -13.93 34.30
C SER A 176 -20.75 -15.00 33.79
N SER A 177 -20.23 -16.18 33.46
CA SER A 177 -21.04 -17.37 33.19
C SER A 177 -20.79 -18.41 34.29
N SER A 178 -21.82 -19.19 34.64
CA SER A 178 -21.77 -20.22 35.69
C SER A 178 -20.68 -21.30 35.47
N HIS A 179 -20.08 -21.38 34.29
CA HIS A 179 -18.99 -22.32 33.96
C HIS A 179 -17.65 -21.64 33.61
N GLY A 180 -17.43 -20.41 34.08
CA GLY A 180 -16.20 -19.63 33.87
C GLY A 180 -16.43 -18.36 33.02
N SER A 181 -15.51 -17.40 33.09
CA SER A 181 -15.59 -16.19 32.25
C SER A 181 -15.43 -16.54 30.78
N ARG A 182 -16.53 -16.51 30.03
CA ARG A 182 -16.54 -16.65 28.57
C ARG A 182 -16.97 -15.32 27.97
N VAL A 183 -16.04 -14.66 27.30
CA VAL A 183 -16.30 -13.42 26.57
C VAL A 183 -16.61 -13.79 25.12
N PRO A 184 -17.72 -13.31 24.54
CA PRO A 184 -18.03 -13.59 23.14
C PRO A 184 -17.02 -12.92 22.21
N ILE A 185 -16.55 -13.64 21.19
CA ILE A 185 -15.57 -13.13 20.20
C ILE A 185 -16.10 -11.86 19.52
N SER A 186 -17.40 -11.78 19.27
CA SER A 186 -18.05 -10.59 18.70
C SER A 186 -17.84 -9.31 19.52
N SER A 187 -17.58 -9.41 20.83
CA SER A 187 -17.26 -8.27 21.70
C SER A 187 -15.77 -7.97 21.78
N ILE A 188 -14.92 -8.92 21.41
CA ILE A 188 -13.45 -8.77 21.39
C ILE A 188 -12.99 -8.13 20.08
N LEU A 189 -13.58 -8.56 18.94
CA LEU A 189 -13.21 -8.09 17.61
C LEU A 189 -13.18 -6.55 17.47
N PRO A 190 -14.17 -5.78 17.94
CA PRO A 190 -14.18 -4.33 17.77
C PRO A 190 -13.00 -3.65 18.49
N GLN A 191 -12.46 -4.26 19.56
CA GLN A 191 -11.36 -3.69 20.33
C GLN A 191 -10.02 -3.74 19.60
N VAL A 192 -9.83 -4.68 18.66
CA VAL A 192 -8.59 -4.87 17.88
C VAL A 192 -8.76 -4.50 16.40
N GLN A 193 -9.95 -4.04 16.03
CA GLN A 193 -10.32 -3.79 14.63
C GLN A 193 -9.56 -2.61 14.03
N ILE A 194 -9.28 -1.56 14.82
CA ILE A 194 -8.59 -0.37 14.32
C ILE A 194 -7.15 -0.71 13.93
N GLU A 195 -6.45 -1.53 14.72
CA GLU A 195 -5.12 -2.03 14.39
C GLU A 195 -5.13 -2.84 13.09
N ALA A 196 -6.11 -3.74 12.94
CA ALA A 196 -6.26 -4.53 11.73
C ALA A 196 -6.57 -3.68 10.49
N ILE A 197 -7.42 -2.64 10.63
CA ILE A 197 -7.74 -1.71 9.53
C ILE A 197 -6.51 -0.89 9.15
N LEU A 198 -5.77 -0.33 10.11
CA LEU A 198 -4.56 0.46 9.84
C LEU A 198 -3.46 -0.38 9.19
N TRP A 199 -3.31 -1.63 9.63
CA TRP A 199 -2.41 -2.60 8.99
C TRP A 199 -2.87 -2.96 7.57
N GLY A 200 -4.17 -3.17 7.36
CA GLY A 200 -4.75 -3.42 6.05
C GLY A 200 -4.60 -2.23 5.09
N LEU A 201 -4.76 -1.00 5.60
CA LEU A 201 -4.49 0.25 4.87
C LEU A 201 -3.01 0.33 4.45
N GLY A 202 -2.08 0.04 5.36
CA GLY A 202 -0.65 -0.04 5.04
C GLY A 202 -0.35 -1.07 3.95
N THR A 203 -0.99 -2.23 4.02
CA THR A 203 -0.84 -3.28 2.99
C THR A 203 -1.34 -2.79 1.63
N ALA A 204 -2.52 -2.15 1.58
CA ALA A 204 -3.06 -1.58 0.35
C ALA A 204 -2.15 -0.49 -0.24
N LEU A 205 -1.50 0.33 0.61
CA LEU A 205 -0.50 1.32 0.18
C LEU A 205 0.77 0.67 -0.38
N GLY A 206 1.26 -0.39 0.28
CA GLY A 206 2.46 -1.11 -0.14
C GLY A 206 2.31 -1.85 -1.47
N GLU A 207 1.07 -2.19 -1.87
CA GLU A 207 0.78 -2.86 -3.14
C GLU A 207 0.43 -1.88 -4.28
N LEU A 208 0.51 -0.56 -4.07
CA LEU A 208 0.33 0.44 -5.15
C LEU A 208 1.42 0.50 -6.25
N PRO A 209 2.70 0.10 -6.03
CA PRO A 209 3.75 0.29 -7.04
C PRO A 209 3.43 -0.28 -8.44
N PRO A 210 2.90 -1.51 -8.61
CA PRO A 210 2.57 -2.06 -9.93
C PRO A 210 1.60 -1.18 -10.72
N TYR A 211 0.61 -0.59 -10.05
CA TYR A 211 -0.36 0.32 -10.68
C TYR A 211 0.27 1.61 -11.22
N PHE A 212 1.18 2.22 -10.46
CA PHE A 212 1.85 3.44 -10.92
C PHE A 212 2.86 3.16 -12.03
N ILE A 213 3.57 2.04 -11.94
CA ILE A 213 4.52 1.60 -12.97
C ILE A 213 3.78 1.34 -14.28
N SER A 214 2.67 0.60 -14.26
CA SER A 214 1.88 0.33 -15.46
C SER A 214 1.18 1.54 -16.04
N ARG A 215 0.73 2.47 -15.19
CA ARG A 215 0.18 3.74 -15.64
C ARG A 215 1.21 4.65 -16.29
N ALA A 216 2.44 4.69 -15.77
CA ALA A 216 3.53 5.45 -16.38
C ALA A 216 3.94 4.86 -17.74
N ALA A 217 3.95 3.53 -17.85
CA ALA A 217 4.24 2.83 -19.09
C ALA A 217 3.17 3.08 -20.17
N SER A 218 1.87 2.98 -19.81
CA SER A 218 0.77 3.19 -20.76
C SER A 218 0.72 4.62 -21.30
N VAL A 219 0.96 5.62 -20.45
CA VAL A 219 1.08 7.03 -20.87
C VAL A 219 2.25 7.24 -21.83
N SER A 220 3.31 6.42 -21.71
CA SER A 220 4.47 6.45 -22.61
C SER A 220 4.25 5.64 -23.91
N GLY A 221 3.05 5.08 -24.12
CA GLY A 221 2.75 4.22 -25.26
C GLY A 221 3.47 2.86 -25.23
N ARG A 222 4.01 2.47 -24.07
CA ARG A 222 4.72 1.19 -23.90
C ARG A 222 3.78 0.18 -23.23
N LYS A 223 3.71 -1.03 -23.80
CA LYS A 223 3.17 -2.20 -23.13
C LYS A 223 4.25 -2.69 -22.13
N ILE A 224 3.85 -3.07 -20.92
CA ILE A 224 4.79 -3.61 -19.94
C ILE A 224 5.22 -5.02 -20.37
N GLU A 225 6.50 -5.35 -20.23
CA GLU A 225 7.05 -6.69 -20.50
C GLU A 225 6.32 -7.77 -19.71
N ALA A 226 5.93 -7.53 -18.46
CA ALA A 226 5.08 -8.47 -17.71
C ALA A 226 3.72 -8.78 -18.41
N MET A 227 3.17 -7.86 -19.22
CA MET A 227 1.96 -8.13 -20.01
C MET A 227 2.29 -8.94 -21.28
N GLU A 228 3.51 -8.81 -21.82
CA GLU A 228 3.99 -9.60 -22.97
C GLU A 228 4.44 -11.00 -22.52
N GLU A 229 5.15 -11.11 -21.39
CA GLU A 229 5.46 -12.36 -20.72
C GLU A 229 4.19 -13.12 -20.34
N LEU A 230 3.13 -12.45 -19.87
CA LEU A 230 1.83 -13.11 -19.63
C LEU A 230 1.18 -13.63 -20.93
N ASP A 231 1.31 -12.90 -22.04
CA ASP A 231 0.84 -13.37 -23.35
C ASP A 231 1.66 -14.58 -23.83
N HIS A 232 2.97 -14.64 -23.52
CA HIS A 232 3.90 -15.70 -23.94
C HIS A 232 3.98 -16.92 -23.00
N SER A 233 3.88 -16.73 -21.68
CA SER A 233 3.87 -17.76 -20.63
C SER A 233 2.57 -18.57 -20.60
N SER A 234 1.61 -18.20 -21.47
CA SER A 234 0.39 -18.94 -21.79
C SER A 234 0.64 -20.40 -22.21
N SER A 235 1.88 -20.76 -22.56
CA SER A 235 2.26 -22.06 -23.11
C SER A 235 2.89 -23.06 -22.14
N GLU A 236 3.45 -22.64 -20.99
CA GLU A 236 4.31 -23.51 -20.17
C GLU A 236 4.07 -23.35 -18.66
N ASP A 237 3.08 -24.03 -18.07
CA ASP A 237 3.16 -24.52 -16.67
C ASP A 237 1.95 -25.41 -16.32
N ASN A 238 2.19 -26.63 -15.82
CA ASN A 238 1.21 -27.74 -15.74
C ASN A 238 0.84 -28.12 -14.29
N GLY A 239 0.22 -27.21 -13.53
CA GLY A 239 -0.38 -27.51 -12.22
C GLY A 239 -1.89 -27.20 -12.20
N PHE A 240 -2.71 -28.01 -11.53
CA PHE A 240 -4.18 -27.85 -11.48
C PHE A 240 -4.65 -26.48 -10.95
N ILE A 241 -3.97 -25.94 -9.93
CA ILE A 241 -4.24 -24.59 -9.42
C ILE A 241 -3.74 -23.52 -10.41
N ALA A 242 -2.61 -23.78 -11.07
CA ALA A 242 -2.05 -22.87 -12.06
C ALA A 242 -2.93 -22.78 -13.30
N THR A 243 -3.57 -23.87 -13.76
CA THR A 243 -4.52 -23.83 -14.89
C THR A 243 -5.78 -23.02 -14.58
N HIS A 244 -6.32 -23.14 -13.36
CA HIS A 244 -7.46 -22.31 -12.95
C HIS A 244 -7.09 -20.83 -12.79
N LEU A 245 -5.91 -20.54 -12.23
CA LEU A 245 -5.39 -19.17 -12.18
C LEU A 245 -5.20 -18.61 -13.59
N LYS A 246 -4.57 -19.36 -14.50
CA LYS A 246 -4.41 -18.99 -15.92
C LYS A 246 -5.74 -18.74 -16.63
N GLN A 247 -6.78 -19.53 -16.34
CA GLN A 247 -8.12 -19.31 -16.91
C GLN A 247 -8.75 -18.02 -16.38
N ILE A 248 -8.56 -17.70 -15.09
CA ILE A 248 -9.02 -16.44 -14.49
C ILE A 248 -8.23 -15.25 -15.05
N GLU A 249 -6.91 -15.40 -15.24
CA GLU A 249 -6.03 -14.39 -15.84
C GLU A 249 -6.44 -14.08 -17.28
N HIS A 250 -6.67 -15.11 -18.10
CA HIS A 250 -7.10 -14.96 -19.49
C HIS A 250 -8.50 -14.32 -19.56
N TRP A 251 -9.42 -14.74 -18.69
CA TRP A 251 -10.72 -14.10 -18.57
C TRP A 251 -10.57 -12.63 -18.18
N LEU A 252 -9.67 -12.30 -17.25
CA LEU A 252 -9.37 -10.92 -16.85
C LEU A 252 -8.91 -10.08 -18.03
N LEU A 253 -7.92 -10.57 -18.79
CA LEU A 253 -7.34 -9.89 -19.94
C LEU A 253 -8.41 -9.63 -21.01
N SER A 254 -9.25 -10.62 -21.28
CA SER A 254 -10.37 -10.52 -22.22
C SER A 254 -11.46 -9.55 -21.74
N HIS A 255 -11.76 -9.52 -20.44
CA HIS A 255 -12.77 -8.63 -19.83
C HIS A 255 -12.22 -7.29 -19.33
N SER A 256 -10.95 -7.01 -19.60
CA SER A 256 -10.21 -5.89 -19.03
C SER A 256 -10.79 -4.51 -19.36
N GLN A 257 -11.37 -4.37 -20.55
CA GLN A 257 -11.99 -3.11 -21.00
C GLN A 257 -13.20 -2.71 -20.14
N HIS A 258 -13.77 -3.63 -19.35
CA HIS A 258 -14.95 -3.41 -18.49
C HIS A 258 -14.66 -3.69 -17.01
N MET A 259 -13.46 -3.36 -16.53
CA MET A 259 -13.11 -3.52 -15.12
C MET A 259 -13.96 -2.59 -14.21
N ASN A 260 -14.98 -3.20 -13.62
CA ASN A 260 -15.87 -2.56 -12.67
C ASN A 260 -15.26 -2.56 -11.26
N PHE A 261 -15.76 -1.67 -10.41
CA PHE A 261 -15.28 -1.54 -9.03
C PHE A 261 -15.33 -2.89 -8.27
N PHE A 262 -16.40 -3.65 -8.48
CA PHE A 262 -16.57 -4.98 -7.89
C PHE A 262 -15.55 -6.01 -8.39
N THR A 263 -15.14 -5.95 -9.66
CA THR A 263 -14.11 -6.83 -10.21
C THR A 263 -12.77 -6.57 -9.55
N ILE A 264 -12.40 -5.29 -9.40
CA ILE A 264 -11.17 -4.87 -8.71
C ILE A 264 -11.21 -5.29 -7.23
N LEU A 265 -12.37 -5.12 -6.57
CA LEU A 265 -12.56 -5.53 -5.17
C LEU A 265 -12.39 -7.04 -4.99
N LEU A 266 -12.94 -7.84 -5.90
CA LEU A 266 -12.83 -9.30 -5.87
C LEU A 266 -11.37 -9.73 -6.06
N LEU A 267 -10.69 -9.19 -7.07
CA LEU A 267 -9.26 -9.44 -7.32
C LEU A 267 -8.39 -9.05 -6.14
N ALA A 268 -8.69 -7.92 -5.51
CA ALA A 268 -7.95 -7.45 -4.36
C ALA A 268 -8.20 -8.28 -3.09
N SER A 269 -9.27 -9.08 -3.06
CA SER A 269 -9.61 -9.95 -1.94
C SER A 269 -9.00 -11.35 -2.07
N ILE A 270 -8.43 -11.70 -3.23
CA ILE A 270 -7.86 -13.01 -3.57
C ILE A 270 -6.31 -12.95 -3.43
N PRO A 271 -5.58 -14.08 -3.29
CA PRO A 271 -4.11 -14.15 -3.26
C PRO A 271 -3.37 -13.12 -4.13
N ASN A 272 -2.27 -12.63 -3.60
CA ASN A 272 -1.56 -11.43 -4.06
C ASN A 272 -1.07 -11.44 -5.52
N PRO A 273 -0.74 -12.58 -6.16
CA PRO A 273 -0.46 -12.58 -7.60
C PRO A 273 -1.58 -11.97 -8.44
N LEU A 274 -2.85 -12.21 -8.06
CA LEU A 274 -4.01 -11.65 -8.75
C LEU A 274 -4.21 -10.16 -8.44
N PHE A 275 -3.80 -9.70 -7.26
CA PHE A 275 -3.78 -8.29 -6.94
C PHE A 275 -2.75 -7.55 -7.81
N ASP A 276 -1.52 -8.05 -7.89
CA ASP A 276 -0.44 -7.41 -8.63
C ASP A 276 -0.79 -7.31 -10.12
N LEU A 277 -1.37 -8.37 -10.68
CA LEU A 277 -1.94 -8.38 -12.03
C LEU A 277 -3.05 -7.33 -12.20
N ALA A 278 -4.00 -7.28 -11.26
CA ALA A 278 -5.06 -6.28 -11.30
C ALA A 278 -4.49 -4.86 -11.25
N GLY A 279 -3.44 -4.62 -10.47
CA GLY A 279 -2.71 -3.35 -10.43
C GLY A 279 -2.09 -2.99 -11.77
N ILE A 280 -1.35 -3.92 -12.39
CA ILE A 280 -0.74 -3.73 -13.72
C ILE A 280 -1.82 -3.40 -14.75
N MET A 281 -2.91 -4.17 -14.80
CA MET A 281 -4.01 -3.93 -15.73
C MET A 281 -4.69 -2.59 -15.46
N CYS A 282 -5.06 -2.30 -14.21
CA CYS A 282 -5.74 -1.04 -13.87
C CYS A 282 -4.92 0.19 -14.27
N GLY A 283 -3.60 0.16 -14.10
CA GLY A 283 -2.75 1.28 -14.54
C GLY A 283 -2.58 1.31 -16.06
N GLN A 284 -2.46 0.17 -16.73
CA GLN A 284 -2.34 0.12 -18.19
C GLN A 284 -3.61 0.62 -18.90
N PHE A 285 -4.79 0.25 -18.42
CA PHE A 285 -6.08 0.69 -18.95
C PHE A 285 -6.52 2.07 -18.43
N GLY A 286 -5.69 2.75 -17.64
CA GLY A 286 -5.92 4.12 -17.20
C GLY A 286 -7.07 4.31 -16.21
N ILE A 287 -7.42 3.26 -15.45
CA ILE A 287 -8.51 3.31 -14.47
C ILE A 287 -8.22 4.41 -13.41
N PRO A 288 -9.22 5.18 -12.94
CA PRO A 288 -9.01 6.21 -11.93
C PRO A 288 -8.40 5.65 -10.64
N PHE A 289 -7.39 6.36 -10.09
CA PHE A 289 -6.69 5.94 -8.87
C PHE A 289 -7.66 5.66 -7.72
N TRP A 290 -8.63 6.55 -7.48
CA TRP A 290 -9.59 6.40 -6.39
C TRP A 290 -10.48 5.15 -6.50
N LYS A 291 -10.82 4.73 -7.73
CA LYS A 291 -11.61 3.51 -7.96
C LYS A 291 -10.79 2.28 -7.58
N PHE A 292 -9.51 2.25 -7.96
CA PHE A 292 -8.59 1.17 -7.62
C PHE A 292 -8.24 1.18 -6.12
N PHE A 293 -7.83 2.32 -5.57
CA PHE A 293 -7.43 2.45 -4.17
C PHE A 293 -8.58 2.13 -3.20
N LEU A 294 -9.81 2.58 -3.48
CA LEU A 294 -10.92 2.29 -2.58
C LEU A 294 -11.33 0.81 -2.63
N ALA A 295 -11.31 0.19 -3.82
CA ALA A 295 -11.58 -1.23 -3.98
C ALA A 295 -10.53 -2.10 -3.25
N THR A 296 -9.25 -1.73 -3.38
CA THR A 296 -8.15 -2.43 -2.71
C THR A 296 -8.17 -2.23 -1.21
N LEU A 297 -8.46 -1.02 -0.73
CA LEU A 297 -8.64 -0.72 0.68
C LEU A 297 -9.78 -1.55 1.30
N ILE A 298 -10.95 -1.61 0.65
CA ILE A 298 -12.08 -2.38 1.17
C ILE A 298 -11.77 -3.88 1.14
N GLY A 299 -11.17 -4.40 0.06
CA GLY A 299 -10.79 -5.81 -0.04
C GLY A 299 -9.81 -6.24 1.04
N LYS A 300 -8.76 -5.43 1.28
CA LYS A 300 -7.67 -5.78 2.20
C LYS A 300 -7.93 -5.35 3.65
N ALA A 301 -8.53 -4.19 3.89
CA ALA A 301 -8.73 -3.66 5.24
C ALA A 301 -10.08 -4.05 5.87
N ILE A 302 -11.08 -4.46 5.07
CA ILE A 302 -12.40 -4.85 5.58
C ILE A 302 -12.64 -6.34 5.32
N ILE A 303 -12.58 -6.80 4.07
CA ILE A 303 -12.95 -8.19 3.75
C ILE A 303 -11.89 -9.18 4.30
N LYS A 304 -10.61 -8.95 3.99
CA LYS A 304 -9.52 -9.83 4.46
C LYS A 304 -9.38 -9.81 5.98
N THR A 305 -9.50 -8.66 6.64
CA THR A 305 -9.43 -8.56 8.11
C THR A 305 -10.61 -9.26 8.78
N HIS A 306 -11.85 -9.06 8.32
CA HIS A 306 -13.00 -9.75 8.90
C HIS A 306 -12.92 -11.28 8.72
N ILE A 307 -12.45 -11.77 7.57
CA ILE A 307 -12.29 -13.21 7.32
C ILE A 307 -11.14 -13.79 8.15
N GLN A 308 -10.01 -13.08 8.24
CA GLN A 308 -8.79 -13.58 8.88
C GLN A 308 -8.82 -13.49 10.41
N VAL A 309 -9.64 -12.61 10.99
CA VAL A 309 -9.82 -12.53 12.45
C VAL A 309 -10.92 -13.49 12.95
N CYS A 310 -11.86 -13.91 12.09
CA CYS A 310 -12.89 -14.90 12.43
C CYS A 310 -12.48 -16.37 12.22
N LYS A 311 -11.28 -16.63 11.66
CA LYS A 311 -10.75 -17.97 11.39
C LYS A 311 -9.76 -18.39 12.48
#